data_AF-A0A927J8Q3-F1
#
_entry.id   AF-A0A927J8Q3-F1
#
_cell.length_a   1.000
_cell.length_b   1.000
_cell.length_c   1.000
_cell.angle_alpha   90.00
_cell.angle_beta   90.00
_cell.angle_gamma   90.00
#
_symmetry.space_group_name_H-M   'P 1'
#
loop_
_entity.id
_entity.type
_entity.pdbx_description
1 polymer ?
#
loop_
_entity_poly.entity_id
_entity_poly.type
_entity_poly.pdbx_seq_one_letter_code
_entity_poly.pdbx_strand_id
1 'polypeptide(L)'
;MDTIIVTTESAIEKILERVIDRKFPKPEISEFENTFSINQVAKMLKRSHKKISDLVDAGTLKATPDRKIFESSIIEFNRKQ
;
A
#
# COMPACT_ATOMS: atom_id res chain seq x y z
N MET A 1 22.03 -0.58 43.63
CA MET A 1 21.47 -1.94 43.72
C MET A 1 21.02 -2.29 42.32
N ASP A 2 21.71 -3.22 41.68
CA ASP A 2 21.31 -3.67 40.35
C ASP A 2 20.06 -4.53 40.48
N THR A 3 19.04 -4.22 39.69
CA THR A 3 17.80 -5.00 39.69
C THR A 3 18.04 -6.31 38.96
N ILE A 4 18.18 -7.39 39.73
CA ILE A 4 18.30 -8.75 39.18
C ILE A 4 16.89 -9.28 38.93
N ILE A 5 16.55 -9.48 37.66
CA ILE A 5 15.30 -10.11 37.24
C ILE A 5 15.61 -11.54 36.83
N VAL A 6 15.13 -12.51 37.63
CA VAL A 6 15.21 -13.94 37.28
C VAL A 6 13.99 -14.28 36.43
N THR A 7 14.23 -14.66 35.18
CA THR A 7 13.17 -14.98 34.22
C THR A 7 13.63 -16.11 33.29
N THR A 8 12.69 -16.75 32.60
CA THR A 8 12.99 -17.77 31.59
C THR A 8 13.30 -17.12 30.25
N GLU A 9 14.10 -17.78 29.42
CA GLU A 9 14.40 -17.35 28.05
C GLU A 9 13.12 -17.05 27.25
N SER A 10 12.14 -17.95 27.33
CA SER A 10 10.83 -17.80 26.69
C SER A 10 10.02 -16.57 27.14
N ALA A 11 10.24 -16.09 28.36
CA ALA A 11 9.61 -14.88 28.85
C ALA A 11 10.33 -13.63 28.33
N ILE A 12 11.66 -13.69 28.17
CA ILE A 12 12.45 -12.61 27.55
C ILE A 12 12.03 -12.43 26.09
N GLU A 13 11.90 -13.51 25.31
CA GLU A 13 11.45 -13.45 23.92
C GLU A 13 10.09 -12.76 23.79
N LYS A 14 9.09 -13.18 24.58
CA LYS A 14 7.76 -12.56 24.58
C LYS A 14 7.78 -11.08 24.96
N ILE A 15 8.68 -10.68 25.86
CA ILE A 15 8.83 -9.27 26.23
C ILE A 15 9.46 -8.50 25.08
N LEU A 16 10.50 -9.04 24.46
CA LEU A 16 11.17 -8.42 23.31
C LEU A 16 10.21 -8.26 22.14
N GLU A 17 9.46 -9.29 21.77
CA GLU A 17 8.45 -9.22 20.71
C GLU A 17 7.42 -8.13 20.99
N ARG A 18 6.87 -8.08 22.20
CA ARG A 18 5.91 -7.03 22.60
C ARG A 18 6.51 -5.63 22.56
N VAL A 19 7.78 -5.47 22.92
CA VAL A 19 8.47 -4.17 22.88
C VAL A 19 8.74 -3.75 21.45
N ILE A 20 9.19 -4.68 20.60
CA ILE A 20 9.43 -4.45 19.18
C ILE A 20 8.12 -4.06 18.49
N ASP A 21 7.03 -4.82 18.68
CA ASP A 21 5.71 -4.51 18.09
C ASP A 21 5.17 -3.14 18.55
N ARG A 22 5.49 -2.70 19.77
CA ARG A 22 5.09 -1.38 20.30
C ARG A 22 5.95 -0.23 19.78
N LYS A 23 7.26 -0.45 19.64
CA LYS A 23 8.24 0.57 19.22
C LYS A 23 8.28 0.74 17.71
N PHE A 24 8.08 -0.37 17.00
CA PHE A 24 7.98 -0.47 15.56
C PHE A 24 6.61 -1.08 15.27
N PRO A 25 5.53 -0.28 15.37
CA PRO A 25 4.27 -0.70 14.80
C PRO A 25 4.58 -1.14 13.37
N LYS A 26 4.24 -2.39 13.03
CA LYS A 26 4.42 -2.90 11.67
C LYS A 26 3.87 -1.82 10.74
N PRO A 27 4.66 -1.30 9.78
CA PRO A 27 4.16 -0.28 8.89
C PRO A 27 2.87 -0.84 8.29
N GLU A 28 1.77 -0.12 8.48
CA GLU A 28 0.55 -0.42 7.75
C GLU A 28 0.98 -0.55 6.29
N ILE A 29 0.71 -1.72 5.72
CA ILE A 29 1.18 -2.09 4.39
C ILE A 29 0.88 -0.93 3.43
N SER A 30 1.95 -0.31 2.89
CA SER A 30 2.02 0.55 1.69
C SER A 30 2.71 1.92 1.92
N GLU A 31 4.02 1.94 2.18
CA GLU A 31 4.81 3.16 1.87
C GLU A 31 5.01 3.36 0.35
N PHE A 32 4.68 2.35 -0.45
CA PHE A 32 4.72 2.43 -1.92
C PHE A 32 3.37 2.02 -2.49
N GLU A 33 2.57 3.02 -2.84
CA GLU A 33 1.36 2.79 -3.62
C GLU A 33 1.74 2.17 -4.97
N ASN A 34 1.15 1.03 -5.33
CA ASN A 34 1.40 0.43 -6.62
C ASN A 34 0.88 1.34 -7.73
N THR A 35 1.68 1.48 -8.78
CA THR A 35 1.31 2.23 -9.97
C THR A 35 1.30 1.31 -11.18
N PHE A 36 0.34 1.52 -12.07
CA PHE A 36 0.11 0.70 -13.24
C PHE A 36 0.20 1.53 -14.51
N SER A 37 0.78 0.99 -15.57
CA SER A 37 0.74 1.61 -16.89
C SER A 37 -0.69 1.64 -17.45
N ILE A 38 -0.98 2.59 -18.35
CA ILE A 38 -2.27 2.69 -19.06
C ILE A 38 -2.65 1.36 -19.73
N ASN A 39 -1.67 0.64 -20.29
CA ASN A 39 -1.88 -0.68 -20.91
C ASN A 39 -2.34 -1.73 -19.89
N GLN A 40 -1.75 -1.76 -18.69
CA GLN A 40 -2.17 -2.67 -17.63
C GLN A 40 -3.59 -2.35 -17.18
N VAL A 41 -3.89 -1.07 -16.95
CA VAL A 41 -5.23 -0.63 -16.53
C VAL A 41 -6.28 -0.87 -17.61
N ALA A 42 -5.95 -0.68 -18.89
CA ALA A 42 -6.83 -0.99 -20.02
C ALA A 42 -7.25 -2.46 -20.04
N LYS A 43 -6.30 -3.37 -19.77
CA LYS A 43 -6.57 -4.81 -19.62
C LYS A 43 -7.43 -5.11 -18.39
N MET A 44 -7.10 -4.50 -17.24
CA MET A 44 -7.84 -4.69 -15.98
C MET A 44 -9.30 -4.25 -16.08
N LEU A 45 -9.54 -3.07 -16.67
CA LEU A 45 -10.88 -2.49 -16.81
C LEU A 45 -11.61 -2.93 -18.07
N LYS A 46 -10.98 -3.76 -18.92
CA LYS A 46 -11.50 -4.19 -20.23
C LYS A 46 -11.96 -3.02 -21.11
N ARG A 47 -11.17 -1.94 -21.12
CA ARG A 47 -11.42 -0.74 -21.93
C ARG A 47 -10.29 -0.53 -22.93
N SER A 48 -10.55 0.27 -23.97
CA SER A 48 -9.50 0.65 -24.91
C SER A 48 -8.45 1.53 -24.24
N HIS A 49 -7.19 1.43 -24.70
CA HIS A 49 -6.10 2.29 -24.23
C HIS A 49 -6.46 3.77 -24.32
N LYS A 50 -7.06 4.19 -25.45
CA LYS A 50 -7.53 5.55 -25.65
C LYS A 50 -8.52 5.99 -24.57
N LYS A 51 -9.49 5.13 -24.22
CA LYS A 51 -10.49 5.46 -23.19
C LYS A 51 -9.84 5.66 -21.82
N ILE A 52 -8.84 4.87 -21.45
CA ILE A 52 -8.10 5.06 -20.20
C ILE A 52 -7.27 6.34 -20.24
N SER A 53 -6.60 6.64 -21.36
CA SER A 53 -5.88 7.90 -21.54
C SER A 53 -6.80 9.10 -21.39
N ASP A 54 -7.98 9.08 -22.03
CA ASP A 54 -8.97 10.15 -21.93
C ASP A 54 -9.46 10.33 -20.46
N LEU A 55 -9.53 9.24 -19.67
CA LEU A 55 -9.90 9.29 -18.24
C LEU A 55 -8.80 9.88 -17.34
N VAL A 56 -7.52 9.66 -17.70
CA VAL A 56 -6.39 10.29 -17.02
C VAL A 56 -6.36 11.79 -17.36
N ASP A 57 -6.53 12.15 -18.63
CA ASP A 57 -6.53 13.55 -19.09
C ASP A 57 -7.73 14.34 -18.53
N ALA A 58 -8.87 13.67 -18.32
CA ALA A 58 -10.04 14.23 -17.64
C ALA A 58 -9.89 14.31 -16.10
N GLY A 59 -8.76 13.85 -15.53
CA GLY A 59 -8.51 13.83 -14.09
C GLY A 59 -9.38 12.84 -13.31
N THR A 60 -10.08 11.93 -13.99
CA THR A 60 -10.92 10.90 -13.35
C THR A 60 -10.07 9.79 -12.73
N LEU A 61 -8.99 9.40 -13.41
CA LEU A 61 -7.97 8.51 -12.87
C LEU A 61 -6.75 9.33 -12.46
N LYS A 62 -6.38 9.27 -11.18
CA LYS A 62 -5.16 9.91 -10.68
C LYS A 62 -3.95 9.16 -11.20
N ALA A 63 -3.04 9.91 -11.81
CA ALA A 63 -1.80 9.38 -12.34
C ALA A 63 -0.60 10.24 -11.91
N THR A 64 0.57 9.62 -11.90
CA THR A 64 1.86 10.27 -11.75
C THR A 64 2.23 11.08 -13.00
N PRO A 65 3.24 11.98 -12.93
CA PRO A 65 3.73 12.72 -14.09
C PRO A 65 4.20 11.83 -15.26
N ASP A 66 4.68 10.61 -14.98
CA ASP A 66 5.04 9.60 -15.99
C ASP A 66 3.83 8.79 -16.51
N ARG A 67 2.60 9.25 -16.24
CA ARG A 67 1.33 8.65 -16.66
C ARG A 67 1.11 7.21 -16.18
N LYS A 68 1.62 6.87 -15.00
CA LYS A 68 1.24 5.63 -14.30
C LYS A 68 0.09 5.92 -13.34
N ILE A 69 -0.91 5.05 -13.34
CA ILE A 69 -2.16 5.21 -12.62
C ILE A 69 -2.03 4.55 -11.25
N PHE A 70 -2.44 5.28 -10.21
CA PHE A 70 -2.41 4.82 -8.83
C PHE A 70 -3.45 3.70 -8.59
N GLU A 71 -3.05 2.65 -7.85
CA GLU A 71 -3.93 1.55 -7.48
C GLU A 71 -5.20 2.03 -6.76
N SER A 72 -5.06 2.95 -5.80
CA SER A 72 -6.21 3.52 -5.07
C SER A 72 -7.23 4.14 -6.02
N SER A 73 -6.76 4.84 -7.05
CA SER A 73 -7.62 5.50 -8.02
C SER A 73 -8.41 4.50 -8.88
N ILE A 74 -7.81 3.35 -9.20
CA ILE A 74 -8.50 2.28 -9.96
C ILE A 74 -9.58 1.66 -9.08
N ILE A 75 -9.28 1.40 -7.81
CA ILE A 75 -10.24 0.86 -6.84
C ILE A 75 -11.41 1.84 -6.64
N GLU A 76 -11.12 3.13 -6.44
CA GLU A 76 -12.15 4.18 -6.32
C GLU A 76 -13.03 4.28 -7.56
N PHE A 77 -12.44 4.20 -8.75
CA PHE A 77 -13.17 4.23 -10.01
C PHE A 77 -14.13 3.05 -10.13
N ASN A 78 -13.70 1.84 -9.79
CA ASN A 78 -14.54 0.64 -9.82
C ASN A 78 -15.66 0.65 -8.78
N ARG A 79 -15.47 1.32 -7.63
CA ARG A 79 -16.53 1.47 -6.62
C ARG A 79 -17.61 2.47 -7.00
N LYS A 80 -17.29 3.41 -7.89
CA LYS A 80 -18.23 4.45 -8.36
C LYS A 80 -19.03 4.05 -9.60
N GLN A 81 -18.70 2.93 -10.24
CA GLN A 81 -19.48 2.34 -11.34
C GLN A 81 -20.48 1.32 -10.82
#